data_AF-A0A2G6HJA1-F1
#
_entry.id   AF-A0A2G6HJA1-F1
#
_cell.length_a   1.000
_cell.length_b   1.000
_cell.length_c   1.000
_cell.angle_alpha   90.00
_cell.angle_beta   90.00
_cell.angle_gamma   90.00
#
_symmetry.space_group_name_H-M   'P 1'
#
loop_
_entity.id
_entity.type
_entity.pdbx_description
1 polymer ?
#
loop_
_entity_poly.entity_id
_entity_poly.type
_entity_poly.pdbx_seq_one_letter_code
_entity_poly.pdbx_strand_id
1 'polypeptide(L)'
;MSDLDPQSAQEALATARNAYRSTIAGFSTLWVSFAILCVAASSYPITFMLMQKSGASIMTTIFLPLAWVFFTLVVLLPISLITKQGPGPRGLYIRWGIMMAVWGASWVLTVLLSNLFTGASYELWWAILNPLWWMVVMAVGFSWEARAVQQARKNFDV
;
A
#
# COMPACT_ATOMS: atom_id res chain seq x y z
N MET A 1 -17.22 45.82 19.17
CA MET A 1 -17.19 44.35 19.35
C MET A 1 -18.35 43.83 18.51
N SER A 2 -18.08 43.09 17.43
CA SER A 2 -19.14 42.58 16.56
C SER A 2 -19.89 41.48 17.29
N ASP A 3 -21.18 41.67 17.53
CA ASP A 3 -22.07 40.60 17.98
C ASP A 3 -21.99 39.45 16.96
N LEU A 4 -21.35 38.36 17.38
CA LEU A 4 -21.35 37.10 16.62
C LEU A 4 -22.76 36.55 16.70
N ASP A 5 -23.52 36.72 15.60
CA ASP A 5 -24.85 36.19 15.47
C ASP A 5 -24.82 34.66 15.68
N PRO A 6 -25.49 34.11 16.72
CA PRO A 6 -25.44 32.69 17.05
C PRO A 6 -25.90 31.80 15.89
N GLN A 7 -26.75 32.28 14.98
CA GLN A 7 -27.11 31.53 13.77
C GLN A 7 -25.92 31.33 12.83
N SER A 8 -25.13 32.38 12.59
CA SER A 8 -23.94 32.30 11.73
C SER A 8 -22.88 31.34 12.30
N ALA A 9 -22.74 31.30 13.63
CA ALA A 9 -21.84 30.36 14.31
C ALA A 9 -22.33 28.91 14.16
N GLN A 10 -23.64 28.67 14.24
CA GLN A 10 -24.23 27.35 14.04
C GLN A 10 -24.11 26.88 12.58
N GLU A 11 -24.31 27.76 11.60
CA GLU A 11 -24.11 27.42 10.18
C GLU A 11 -22.64 27.13 9.86
N ALA A 12 -21.70 27.90 10.43
CA ALA A 12 -20.27 27.65 10.28
C ALA A 12 -19.88 26.30 10.89
N LEU A 13 -20.41 25.96 12.08
CA LEU A 13 -20.21 24.65 12.72
C LEU A 13 -20.84 23.51 11.93
N ALA A 14 -22.05 23.69 11.38
CA ALA A 14 -22.71 22.69 10.54
C ALA A 14 -21.94 22.44 9.23
N THR A 15 -21.43 23.51 8.61
CA THR A 15 -20.59 23.45 7.41
C THR A 15 -19.25 22.77 7.71
N ALA A 16 -18.60 23.13 8.83
CA ALA A 16 -17.38 22.48 9.28
C ALA A 16 -17.60 20.99 9.60
N ARG A 17 -18.73 20.65 10.25
CA ARG A 17 -19.12 19.26 10.57
C ARG A 17 -19.41 18.44 9.32
N ASN A 18 -20.08 19.00 8.32
CA ASN A 18 -20.34 18.35 7.04
C ASN A 18 -19.07 18.21 6.21
N ALA A 19 -18.20 19.23 6.21
CA ALA A 19 -16.88 19.14 5.61
C ALA A 19 -16.05 18.03 6.28
N TYR A 20 -16.04 17.95 7.62
CA TYR A 20 -15.37 16.90 8.38
C TYR A 20 -15.95 15.49 8.16
N ARG A 21 -17.29 15.37 8.04
CA ARG A 21 -17.96 14.11 7.69
C ARG A 21 -17.63 13.65 6.26
N SER A 22 -17.42 14.58 5.34
CA SER A 22 -16.96 14.25 3.99
C SER A 22 -15.47 13.89 3.93
N THR A 23 -14.69 14.21 4.96
CA THR A 23 -13.26 13.84 5.11
C THR A 23 -13.04 12.55 5.89
N ILE A 24 -14.08 11.75 6.18
CA ILE A 24 -13.90 10.43 6.79
C ILE A 24 -12.90 9.66 5.94
N ALA A 25 -11.82 9.20 6.59
CA ALA A 25 -10.69 8.53 5.99
C ALA A 25 -11.18 7.36 5.11
N GLY A 26 -11.34 7.64 3.82
CA GLY A 26 -11.71 6.64 2.83
C GLY A 26 -10.47 5.85 2.44
N PHE A 27 -10.66 4.56 2.22
CA PHE A 27 -9.68 3.67 1.66
C PHE A 27 -9.23 4.20 0.29
N SER A 28 -8.04 4.79 0.21
CA SER A 28 -7.50 5.27 -1.07
C SER A 28 -6.97 4.07 -1.85
N THR A 29 -7.68 3.67 -2.90
CA THR A 29 -7.28 2.59 -3.82
C THR A 29 -5.87 2.77 -4.41
N LEU A 30 -5.28 3.97 -4.32
CA LEU A 30 -3.87 4.21 -4.64
C LEU A 30 -2.93 3.34 -3.79
N TRP A 31 -3.26 3.03 -2.54
CA TRP A 31 -2.40 2.20 -1.68
C TRP A 31 -2.20 0.80 -2.28
N VAL A 32 -3.22 0.23 -2.92
CA VAL A 32 -3.15 -1.09 -3.57
C VAL A 32 -2.18 -1.05 -4.74
N SER A 33 -2.22 0.03 -5.52
CA SER A 33 -1.28 0.27 -6.62
C SER A 33 0.16 0.35 -6.11
N PHE A 34 0.39 1.05 -4.99
CA PHE A 34 1.72 1.13 -4.37
C PHE A 34 2.21 -0.21 -3.82
N ALA A 35 1.36 -0.96 -3.13
CA ALA A 35 1.67 -2.30 -2.64
C ALA A 35 2.19 -3.21 -3.77
N ILE A 36 1.54 -3.16 -4.93
CA ILE A 36 1.91 -3.97 -6.08
C ILE A 36 3.24 -3.52 -6.70
N LEU A 37 3.51 -2.22 -6.78
CA LEU A 37 4.81 -1.72 -7.23
C LEU A 37 5.94 -2.18 -6.30
N CYS A 38 5.69 -2.20 -4.99
CA CYS A 38 6.64 -2.72 -4.01
C CYS A 38 6.90 -4.23 -4.21
N VAL A 39 5.85 -5.02 -4.44
CA VAL A 39 5.98 -6.45 -4.77
C VAL A 39 6.74 -6.65 -6.09
N ALA A 40 6.43 -5.85 -7.12
CA ALA A 40 7.09 -5.88 -8.42
C ALA A 40 8.60 -5.60 -8.29
N ALA A 41 8.96 -4.53 -7.58
CA ALA A 41 10.35 -4.14 -7.35
C ALA A 41 11.12 -5.21 -6.56
N SER A 42 10.50 -5.82 -5.55
CA SER A 42 11.10 -6.94 -4.81
C SER A 42 11.21 -8.21 -5.62
N SER A 43 10.32 -8.43 -6.59
CA SER A 43 10.36 -9.64 -7.43
C SER A 43 11.58 -9.67 -8.35
N TYR A 44 12.07 -8.52 -8.82
CA TYR A 44 13.21 -8.43 -9.74
C TYR A 44 14.49 -9.11 -9.22
N PRO A 45 15.08 -8.72 -8.06
CA PRO A 45 16.30 -9.34 -7.56
C PRO A 45 16.11 -10.83 -7.27
N ILE A 46 14.91 -11.22 -6.81
CA ILE A 46 14.59 -12.63 -6.58
C ILE A 46 14.60 -13.41 -7.92
N THR A 47 13.94 -12.89 -8.96
CA THR A 47 13.95 -13.50 -10.29
C THR A 47 15.31 -13.45 -10.97
N PHE A 48 16.17 -12.48 -10.63
CA PHE A 48 17.52 -12.37 -11.15
C PHE A 48 18.43 -13.44 -10.55
N MET A 49 18.34 -13.67 -9.24
CA MET A 49 18.99 -14.80 -8.58
C MET A 49 18.49 -16.14 -9.13
N LEU A 50 17.19 -16.22 -9.46
CA LEU A 50 16.56 -17.39 -10.08
C LEU A 50 17.21 -17.71 -11.43
N MET A 51 17.35 -16.71 -12.29
CA MET A 51 17.99 -16.81 -13.60
C MET A 51 19.40 -17.41 -13.51
N GLN A 52 20.21 -16.91 -12.57
CA GLN A 52 21.59 -17.35 -12.40
C GLN A 52 21.70 -18.82 -11.94
N LYS A 53 20.71 -19.34 -11.19
CA LYS A 53 20.75 -20.71 -10.64
C LYS A 53 20.02 -21.75 -11.47
N SER A 54 18.88 -21.40 -12.07
CA SER A 54 18.05 -22.35 -12.83
C SER A 54 18.31 -22.33 -14.33
N GLY A 55 19.12 -21.39 -14.82
CA GLY A 55 19.30 -21.16 -16.26
C GLY A 55 18.04 -20.60 -16.93
N ALA A 56 17.07 -20.11 -16.14
CA ALA A 56 15.87 -19.48 -16.67
C ALA A 56 16.23 -18.30 -17.59
N SER A 57 15.41 -18.07 -18.60
CA SER A 57 15.61 -16.99 -19.56
C SER A 57 15.64 -15.62 -18.87
N ILE A 58 16.57 -14.77 -19.30
CA ILE A 58 16.63 -13.35 -18.90
C ILE A 58 15.32 -12.62 -19.18
N MET A 59 14.56 -13.09 -20.16
CA MET A 59 13.24 -12.56 -20.49
C MET A 59 12.29 -12.72 -19.30
N THR A 60 12.28 -13.86 -18.62
CA THR A 60 11.39 -14.10 -17.48
C THR A 60 11.67 -13.15 -16.31
N THR A 61 12.95 -12.84 -16.08
CA THR A 61 13.42 -11.90 -15.05
C THR A 61 12.96 -10.47 -15.28
N ILE A 62 12.79 -10.09 -16.55
CA ILE A 62 12.38 -8.73 -16.95
C ILE A 62 10.86 -8.64 -17.10
N PHE A 63 10.24 -9.64 -17.73
CA PHE A 63 8.79 -9.64 -18.01
C PHE A 63 7.93 -9.71 -16.76
N LEU A 64 8.34 -10.44 -15.72
CA LEU A 64 7.53 -10.57 -14.52
C LEU A 64 7.35 -9.22 -13.77
N PRO A 65 8.41 -8.48 -13.41
CA PRO A 65 8.25 -7.16 -12.79
C PRO A 65 7.59 -6.16 -13.74
N LEU A 66 7.86 -6.22 -15.05
CA LEU A 66 7.17 -5.38 -16.03
C LEU A 66 5.67 -5.66 -16.10
N ALA A 67 5.24 -6.93 -16.03
CA ALA A 67 3.83 -7.29 -16.03
C ALA A 67 3.10 -6.72 -14.81
N TRP A 68 3.75 -6.72 -13.64
CA TRP A 68 3.20 -6.09 -12.44
C TRP A 68 3.12 -4.57 -12.55
N VAL A 69 4.16 -3.92 -13.07
CA VAL A 69 4.16 -2.47 -13.32
C VAL A 69 3.05 -2.13 -14.33
N PHE A 70 2.93 -2.89 -15.41
CA PHE A 70 1.90 -2.71 -16.43
C PHE A 70 0.49 -2.91 -15.84
N PHE A 71 0.26 -3.99 -15.09
CA PHE A 71 -1.02 -4.24 -14.42
C PHE A 71 -1.38 -3.08 -13.47
N THR A 72 -0.41 -2.56 -12.73
CA THR A 72 -0.63 -1.41 -11.85
C THR A 72 -1.03 -0.16 -12.62
N LEU A 73 -0.29 0.18 -13.68
CA LEU A 73 -0.50 1.39 -14.46
C LEU A 73 -1.76 1.34 -15.32
N VAL A 74 -2.11 0.18 -15.85
CA VAL A 74 -3.20 0.01 -16.83
C VAL A 74 -4.51 -0.38 -16.17
N VAL A 75 -4.48 -1.16 -15.09
CA VAL A 75 -5.69 -1.65 -14.42
C VAL A 75 -5.97 -0.83 -13.17
N LEU A 76 -5.02 -0.77 -12.24
CA LEU A 76 -5.30 -0.25 -10.89
C LEU A 76 -5.23 1.26 -10.79
N LEU A 77 -4.31 1.91 -11.50
CA LEU A 77 -4.19 3.36 -11.51
C LEU A 77 -5.46 4.02 -12.07
N PRO A 78 -6.04 3.60 -13.22
CA PRO A 78 -7.28 4.18 -13.72
C PRO A 78 -8.46 3.91 -12.77
N ILE A 79 -8.58 2.71 -12.21
CA ILE A 79 -9.60 2.41 -11.19
C ILE A 79 -9.45 3.35 -9.98
N SER A 80 -8.21 3.61 -9.56
CA SER A 80 -7.90 4.51 -8.44
C SER A 80 -8.23 5.97 -8.73
N LEU A 81 -8.13 6.39 -10.00
CA LEU A 81 -8.46 7.75 -10.44
C LEU A 81 -9.97 7.95 -10.66
N ILE A 82 -10.67 6.90 -11.11
CA ILE A 82 -12.13 6.92 -11.37
C ILE A 82 -12.93 6.81 -10.08
N THR A 83 -12.43 6.01 -9.12
CA THR A 83 -13.03 5.98 -7.78
C THR A 83 -12.78 7.33 -7.12
N LYS A 84 -13.83 8.16 -6.98
CA LYS A 84 -13.77 9.48 -6.34
C LYS A 84 -13.13 9.35 -4.95
N GLN A 85 -11.83 9.58 -4.88
CA GLN A 85 -11.12 9.59 -3.62
C GLN A 85 -11.51 10.89 -2.93
N GLY A 86 -12.09 10.78 -1.73
CA GLY A 86 -12.37 11.93 -0.89
C GLY A 86 -11.09 12.74 -0.62
N PRO A 87 -11.20 13.93 0.01
CA PRO A 87 -10.06 14.80 0.28
C PRO A 87 -8.92 13.98 0.90
N GLY A 88 -7.75 14.02 0.26
CA GLY A 88 -6.66 13.07 0.47
C GLY A 88 -6.43 12.74 1.94
N PRO A 89 -6.34 11.46 2.32
CA PRO A 89 -6.31 11.07 3.72
C PRO A 89 -5.09 11.73 4.39
N ARG A 90 -5.36 12.55 5.42
CA ARG A 90 -4.31 13.09 6.29
C ARG A 90 -3.40 11.94 6.73
N GLY A 91 -2.10 12.09 6.47
CA GLY A 91 -1.09 11.12 6.86
C GLY A 91 -0.74 10.05 5.82
N LEU A 92 -1.19 10.17 4.56
CA LEU A 92 -0.73 9.27 3.47
C LEU A 92 0.80 9.18 3.41
N TYR A 93 1.50 10.32 3.53
CA TYR A 93 2.97 10.37 3.52
C TYR A 93 3.62 9.61 4.68
N ILE A 94 3.05 9.70 5.89
CA ILE A 94 3.55 8.98 7.07
C ILE A 94 3.30 7.48 6.90
N ARG A 95 2.09 7.10 6.44
CA ARG A 95 1.73 5.70 6.13
C ARG A 95 2.66 5.12 5.05
N TRP A 96 2.95 5.92 4.02
CA TRP A 96 3.86 5.59 2.94
C TRP A 96 5.30 5.41 3.44
N GLY A 97 5.80 6.33 4.26
CA GLY A 97 7.15 6.23 4.84
C GLY A 97 7.32 4.96 5.67
N ILE A 98 6.30 4.58 6.45
CA ILE A 98 6.33 3.34 7.25
C ILE A 98 6.31 2.11 6.33
N MET A 99 5.48 2.10 5.28
CA MET A 99 5.47 0.99 4.31
C MET A 99 6.80 0.87 3.56
N MET A 100 7.41 1.98 3.14
CA MET A 100 8.72 1.97 2.50
C MET A 100 9.82 1.50 3.46
N ALA A 101 9.73 1.84 4.75
CA ALA A 101 10.65 1.34 5.76
C ALA A 101 10.51 -0.17 5.98
N VAL A 102 9.28 -0.68 6.12
CA VAL A 102 9.00 -2.12 6.25
C VAL A 102 9.43 -2.87 5.00
N TRP A 103 9.11 -2.33 3.81
CA TRP A 103 9.51 -2.89 2.53
C TRP A 103 11.04 -2.93 2.40
N GLY A 104 11.73 -1.81 2.66
CA GLY A 104 13.19 -1.73 2.59
C GLY A 104 13.86 -2.71 3.57
N ALA A 105 13.38 -2.78 4.82
CA ALA A 105 13.90 -3.71 5.82
C ALA A 105 13.76 -5.17 5.39
N SER A 106 12.59 -5.55 4.85
CA SER A 106 12.36 -6.91 4.35
C SER A 106 13.20 -7.23 3.10
N TRP A 107 13.49 -6.23 2.26
CA TRP A 107 14.28 -6.40 1.05
C TRP A 107 15.73 -6.68 1.43
N VAL A 108 16.27 -5.89 2.36
CA VAL A 108 17.60 -6.12 2.95
C VAL A 108 17.66 -7.51 3.59
N LEU A 109 16.64 -7.90 4.35
CA LEU A 109 16.56 -9.23 4.95
C LEU A 109 16.58 -10.33 3.88
N THR A 110 15.83 -10.17 2.79
CA THR A 110 15.80 -11.12 1.67
C THR A 110 17.17 -11.26 1.00
N VAL A 111 17.87 -10.14 0.80
CA VAL A 111 19.24 -10.15 0.24
C VAL A 111 20.22 -10.82 1.19
N LEU A 112 20.16 -10.56 2.49
CA LEU A 112 21.05 -11.19 3.47
C LEU A 112 20.80 -12.70 3.59
N LEU A 113 19.53 -13.10 3.60
CA LEU A 113 19.12 -14.51 3.63
C LEU A 113 19.40 -15.24 2.31
N SER A 114 19.65 -14.52 1.21
CA SER A 114 19.88 -15.13 -0.11
C SER A 114 21.07 -16.09 -0.15
N ASN A 115 22.10 -15.81 0.66
CA ASN A 115 23.29 -16.66 0.78
C ASN A 115 23.03 -17.97 1.55
N LEU A 116 21.94 -18.03 2.33
CA LEU A 116 21.53 -19.23 3.07
C LEU A 116 20.63 -20.15 2.22
N PHE A 117 20.12 -19.69 1.08
CA PHE A 117 19.30 -20.50 0.18
C PHE A 117 20.17 -21.42 -0.68
N THR A 118 20.37 -22.64 -0.21
CA THR A 118 20.99 -23.74 -0.98
C THR A 118 20.10 -24.13 -2.17
N GLY A 119 20.73 -24.46 -3.30
CA GLY A 119 20.09 -24.52 -4.63
C GLY A 119 18.90 -25.48 -4.80
N ALA A 120 18.65 -26.41 -3.87
CA ALA A 120 17.56 -27.37 -3.94
C ALA A 120 16.20 -26.87 -3.37
N SER A 121 16.17 -25.73 -2.67
CA SER A 121 14.98 -25.27 -1.95
C SER A 121 14.42 -23.93 -2.44
N TYR A 122 15.00 -23.31 -3.46
CA TYR A 122 14.69 -21.93 -3.82
C TYR A 122 13.27 -21.74 -4.40
N GLU A 123 12.73 -22.71 -5.16
CA GLU A 123 11.36 -22.65 -5.70
C GLU A 123 10.33 -22.73 -4.58
N LEU A 124 10.61 -23.56 -3.57
CA LEU A 124 9.81 -23.66 -2.35
C LEU A 124 9.82 -22.31 -1.61
N TRP A 125 10.99 -21.69 -1.47
CA TRP A 125 11.11 -20.37 -0.86
C TRP A 125 10.39 -19.29 -1.66
N TRP A 126 10.41 -19.33 -2.99
CA TRP A 126 9.65 -18.38 -3.82
C TRP A 126 8.14 -18.58 -3.66
N ALA A 127 7.69 -19.83 -3.69
CA ALA A 127 6.30 -20.23 -3.52
C ALA A 127 5.77 -19.91 -2.11
N ILE A 128 6.64 -19.81 -1.10
CA ILE A 128 6.26 -19.43 0.26
C ILE A 128 6.37 -17.92 0.47
N LEU A 129 7.53 -17.32 0.17
CA LEU A 129 7.84 -15.94 0.48
C LEU A 129 6.94 -14.97 -0.29
N ASN A 130 6.62 -15.24 -1.55
CA ASN A 130 5.79 -14.35 -2.36
C ASN A 130 4.34 -14.22 -1.81
N PRO A 131 3.58 -15.31 -1.58
CA PRO A 131 2.29 -15.20 -0.93
C PRO A 131 2.37 -14.75 0.53
N LEU A 132 3.42 -15.13 1.28
CA LEU A 132 3.66 -14.58 2.62
C LEU A 132 3.79 -13.06 2.58
N TRP A 133 4.47 -12.53 1.57
CA TRP A 133 4.62 -11.10 1.41
C TRP A 133 3.28 -10.42 1.07
N TRP A 134 2.50 -11.01 0.16
CA TRP A 134 1.14 -10.56 -0.10
C TRP A 134 0.29 -10.51 1.17
N MET A 135 0.37 -11.56 2.00
CA MET A 135 -0.35 -11.60 3.27
C MET A 135 0.10 -10.50 4.22
N VAL A 136 1.40 -10.24 4.36
CA VAL A 136 1.90 -9.18 5.26
C VAL A 136 1.49 -7.80 4.75
N VAL A 137 1.64 -7.51 3.45
CA VAL A 137 1.25 -6.20 2.89
C VAL A 137 -0.25 -5.98 3.02
N MET A 138 -1.07 -6.99 2.71
CA MET A 138 -2.52 -6.92 2.83
C MET A 138 -2.97 -6.85 4.30
N ALA A 139 -2.36 -7.61 5.20
CA ALA A 139 -2.69 -7.58 6.63
C ALA A 139 -2.32 -6.23 7.25
N VAL A 140 -1.16 -5.66 6.91
CA VAL A 140 -0.76 -4.32 7.37
C VAL A 140 -1.69 -3.26 6.79
N GLY A 141 -1.97 -3.29 5.48
CA GLY A 141 -2.91 -2.35 4.85
C GLY A 141 -4.32 -2.42 5.44
N PHE A 142 -4.87 -3.63 5.58
CA PHE A 142 -6.23 -3.85 6.08
C PHE A 142 -6.38 -3.53 7.57
N SER A 143 -5.44 -3.98 8.41
CA SER A 143 -5.48 -3.70 9.85
C SER A 143 -5.36 -2.20 10.14
N TRP A 144 -4.63 -1.46 9.31
CA TRP A 144 -4.50 -0.02 9.44
C TRP A 144 -5.79 0.71 9.07
N GLU A 145 -6.43 0.30 7.98
CA GLU A 145 -7.71 0.86 7.55
C GLU A 145 -8.83 0.55 8.56
N ALA A 146 -8.85 -0.67 9.11
CA ALA A 146 -9.74 -1.02 10.20
C ALA A 146 -9.56 -0.09 11.42
N ARG A 147 -8.32 0.25 11.79
CA ARG A 147 -8.03 1.19 12.87
C ARG A 147 -8.44 2.62 12.53
N ALA A 148 -8.23 3.07 11.29
CA ALA A 148 -8.64 4.40 10.84
C ALA A 148 -10.17 4.57 10.91
N VAL A 149 -10.93 3.54 10.48
CA VAL A 149 -12.39 3.51 10.59
C VAL A 149 -12.85 3.48 12.05
N GLN A 150 -12.19 2.69 12.91
CA GLN A 150 -12.49 2.66 14.35
C GLN A 150 -12.24 4.00 15.04
N GLN A 151 -11.12 4.68 14.72
CA GLN A 151 -10.83 6.01 15.26
C GLN A 151 -11.84 7.05 14.76
N ALA A 152 -12.24 6.97 13.48
CA ALA A 152 -13.27 7.85 12.94
C ALA A 152 -14.60 7.67 13.70
N ARG A 153 -15.07 6.43 13.91
CA ARG A 153 -16.30 6.15 14.69
C ARG A 153 -16.25 6.74 16.10
N LYS A 154 -15.16 6.50 16.84
CA LYS A 154 -14.98 7.04 18.20
C LYS A 154 -15.08 8.56 18.27
N ASN A 155 -14.68 9.28 17.22
CA ASN A 155 -14.74 10.73 17.18
C ASN A 155 -16.14 11.28 16.83
N PHE A 156 -17.07 10.45 16.34
CA PHE A 156 -18.45 10.84 16.01
C PHE A 156 -19.47 10.48 17.09
N ASP A 157 -19.13 9.55 17.99
CA ASP A 157 -19.97 9.14 19.12
C ASP A 157 -19.81 10.05 20.36
N VAL A 158 -19.12 11.20 20.20
CA VAL A 158 -18.95 12.29 21.18
C VAL A 158 -19.67 13.54 20.69
#